data_AF-W4QLS6-F1
#
_entry.id   AF-W4QLS6-F1
#
_cell.length_a   1.000
_cell.length_b   1.000
_cell.length_c   1.000
_cell.angle_alpha   90.00
_cell.angle_beta   90.00
_cell.angle_gamma   90.00
#
_symmetry.space_group_name_H-M   'P 1'
#
loop_
_entity.id
_entity.type
_entity.pdbx_description
1 polymer ?
#
loop_
_entity_poly.entity_id
_entity_poly.type
_entity_poly.pdbx_seq_one_letter_code
_entity_poly.pdbx_strand_id
1 'polypeptide(L)' 'MGKRRLAYEINDFREGFYVLLNVQSNSEAIAEFNRLIKINESVIRVLITKDEE' A
#
# COMPACT_ATOMS: atom_id res chain seq x y z
N MET A 1 -13.88 -7.26 -3.51
CA MET A 1 -12.96 -6.12 -3.66
C MET A 1 -12.64 -6.02 -5.14
N GLY A 2 -13.12 -4.97 -5.81
CA GLY A 2 -13.02 -4.83 -7.28
C GLY A 2 -12.04 -3.75 -7.70
N LYS A 3 -11.80 -3.65 -9.01
CA LYS A 3 -11.05 -2.56 -9.62
C LYS A 3 -11.81 -1.24 -9.38
N ARG A 4 -11.11 -0.20 -8.92
CA ARG A 4 -11.67 1.13 -8.71
C ARG A 4 -10.90 2.15 -9.56
N ARG A 5 -11.62 3.13 -10.10
CA ARG A 5 -11.02 4.27 -10.79
C ARG A 5 -10.37 5.20 -9.78
N LEU A 6 -9.12 5.57 -10.02
CA LEU A 6 -8.38 6.52 -9.19
C LEU A 6 -8.88 7.95 -9.47
N ALA A 7 -8.83 8.81 -8.46
CA ALA A 7 -9.23 10.22 -8.62
C ALA A 7 -8.31 10.99 -9.58
N TYR A 8 -7.05 10.56 -9.65
CA TYR A 8 -6.03 11.06 -10.55
C TYR A 8 -5.08 9.92 -10.92
N GLU A 9 -4.34 10.12 -12.01
CA GLU A 9 -3.39 9.14 -12.53
C GLU A 9 -2.17 9.02 -11.62
N ILE A 10 -1.74 7.79 -11.34
CA ILE A 10 -0.56 7.49 -10.51
C ILE A 10 0.29 6.51 -11.30
N ASN A 11 1.55 6.86 -11.58
CA ASN A 11 2.47 6.05 -12.39
C ASN A 11 1.81 5.58 -13.70
N ASP A 12 1.08 6.47 -14.37
CA ASP A 12 0.33 6.21 -15.61
C ASP A 12 -0.86 5.22 -15.48
N PHE A 13 -1.25 4.85 -14.25
CA PHE A 13 -2.43 4.05 -13.99
C PHE A 13 -3.63 4.92 -13.62
N ARG A 14 -4.78 4.64 -14.25
CA ARG A 14 -6.08 5.30 -13.97
C ARG A 14 -7.01 4.46 -13.10
N GLU A 15 -6.70 3.20 -12.93
CA GLU A 15 -7.50 2.23 -12.19
C GLU A 15 -6.58 1.32 -11.39
N GLY A 16 -7.04 0.86 -10.24
CA GLY A 16 -6.26 -0.02 -9.38
C GLY A 16 -7.12 -0.82 -8.40
N PHE A 17 -6.47 -1.63 -7.60
CA PHE A 17 -7.08 -2.38 -6.52
C PHE A 17 -6.67 -1.76 -5.18
N TYR A 18 -7.64 -1.62 -4.27
CA TYR A 18 -7.38 -1.18 -2.90
C TYR A 18 -7.36 -2.40 -1.99
N VAL A 19 -6.32 -2.49 -1.16
CA VAL A 19 -6.16 -3.54 -0.14
C VAL A 19 -5.92 -2.84 1.19
N LEU A 20 -6.74 -3.18 2.20
CA LEU A 20 -6.56 -2.75 3.58
C LEU A 20 -6.01 -3.94 4.37
N LEU A 21 -4.87 -3.74 5.03
CA LEU A 21 -4.21 -4.76 5.86
C LEU A 21 -4.06 -4.21 7.27
N ASN A 22 -4.73 -4.84 8.22
CA ASN A 22 -4.56 -4.57 9.64
C ASN A 22 -3.65 -5.65 10.21
N VAL A 23 -2.48 -5.25 10.69
CA VAL A 23 -1.47 -6.18 11.19
C VAL A 23 -0.92 -5.69 12.53
N GLN A 24 -0.69 -6.63 13.44
CA GLN A 24 0.05 -6.37 14.67
C GLN A 24 1.49 -6.83 14.46
N SER A 25 2.44 -5.91 14.56
CA SER A 25 3.84 -6.18 14.28
C SER A 25 4.75 -5.20 15.00
N ASN A 26 6.03 -5.56 15.19
CA ASN A 26 7.05 -4.66 15.68
C ASN A 26 7.50 -3.67 14.58
N SER A 27 8.16 -2.58 14.99
CA SER A 27 8.64 -1.53 14.08
C SER A 27 9.66 -2.04 13.06
N GLU A 28 10.48 -3.03 13.42
CA GLU A 28 11.51 -3.61 12.56
C GLU A 28 10.88 -4.34 11.36
N ALA A 29 9.87 -5.18 11.59
CA ALA A 29 9.20 -5.87 10.49
C ALA A 29 8.38 -4.92 9.61
N ILE A 30 7.82 -3.83 10.18
CA ILE A 30 7.15 -2.78 9.39
C ILE A 30 8.17 -2.09 8.46
N ALA A 31 9.37 -1.80 8.94
CA ALA A 31 10.44 -1.19 8.14
C ALA A 31 10.88 -2.12 7.00
N GLU A 32 11.05 -3.42 7.27
CA GLU A 32 11.42 -4.39 6.26
C GLU A 32 10.31 -4.60 5.22
N PHE A 33 9.05 -4.64 5.65
CA PHE A 33 7.91 -4.67 4.73
C PHE A 33 7.90 -3.46 3.81
N ASN A 34 8.11 -2.25 4.36
CA ASN A 34 8.15 -1.02 3.56
C ASN A 34 9.30 -1.03 2.54
N ARG A 35 10.44 -1.66 2.85
CA ARG A 35 11.55 -1.83 1.91
C ARG A 35 11.18 -2.76 0.76
N LEU A 36 10.60 -3.92 1.07
CA LEU A 36 10.23 -4.93 0.08
C LEU A 36 9.07 -4.46 -0.81
N ILE A 37 8.05 -3.83 -0.25
CA ILE A 37 6.86 -3.41 -1.00
C ILE A 37 7.18 -2.31 -2.03
N LYS A 38 8.15 -1.44 -1.73
CA LYS A 38 8.60 -0.38 -2.65
C LYS A 38 9.35 -0.91 -3.87
N ILE A 39 9.94 -2.10 -3.77
CA ILE A 39 10.63 -2.76 -4.89
C ILE A 39 9.60 -3.45 -5.80
N ASN A 40 8.41 -3.75 -5.28
CA ASN A 40 7.38 -4.44 -6.03
C ASN A 40 6.68 -3.50 -7.02
N GLU A 41 6.96 -3.67 -8.31
CA GLU A 41 6.38 -2.88 -9.40
C GLU A 41 4.86 -3.01 -9.53
N SER A 42 4.25 -4.07 -8.96
CA SER A 42 2.79 -4.24 -8.95
C SER A 42 2.11 -3.30 -7.95
N VAL A 43 2.85 -2.70 -7.02
CA VAL A 43 2.31 -1.78 -6.01
C VAL A 43 2.66 -0.35 -6.36
N ILE A 44 1.67 0.37 -6.90
CA ILE A 44 1.86 1.75 -7.36
C ILE A 44 1.87 2.78 -6.20
N ARG A 45 1.32 2.42 -5.04
CA ARG A 45 1.28 3.27 -3.85
C ARG A 45 1.07 2.43 -2.60
N VAL A 46 1.80 2.78 -1.54
CA VAL A 46 1.62 2.23 -0.20
C VAL A 46 1.45 3.37 0.80
N LEU A 47 0.55 3.17 1.78
CA LEU A 47 0.39 4.04 2.93
C LEU A 47 0.44 3.16 4.18
N ILE A 48 1.35 3.46 5.10
CA ILE A 48 1.49 2.75 6.37
C ILE A 48 1.18 3.78 7.45
N THR A 49 0.16 3.51 8.25
CA THR A 49 -0.24 4.32 9.40
C THR A 49 -0.24 3.45 10.63
N LYS A 50 0.09 4.05 11.76
CA LYS A 50 -0.13 3.43 13.07
C LYS A 50 -1.60 3.64 13.42
N ASP A 51 -2.24 2.62 13.96
CA ASP A 51 -3.56 2.81 14.56
C ASP A 51 -3.39 3.66 15.83
N GLU A 52 -4.18 4.72 15.97
CA GLU A 52 -4.08 5.70 17.06
C GLU A 52 -5.08 5.44 18.20
N GLU A 53 -5.75 4.28 18.22
CA GLU A 53 -6.50 3.83 19.40
C GLU A 53 -5.61 3.63 20.64
#